data_AF-A0A7J5VXX3-F1
#
_entry.id   AF-A0A7J5VXX3-F1
#
_cell.length_a   1.000
_cell.length_b   1.000
_cell.length_c   1.000
_cell.angle_alpha   90.00
_cell.angle_beta   90.00
_cell.angle_gamma   90.00
#
_symmetry.space_group_name_H-M   'P 1'
#
loop_
_entity.id
_entity.type
_entity.pdbx_description
1 polymer ?
#
loop_
_entity_poly.entity_id
_entity_poly.type
_entity_poly.pdbx_seq_one_letter_code
_entity_poly.pdbx_strand_id
1 'polypeptide(L)' 'MGKLVKFRSLTIQEKTRNRKYNERTFYPTLRIEGNWLKQAGFNSFETVILTVEQGKIVISKTPQNQRA' A
#
# COMPACT_ATOMS: atom_id res chain seq x y z
N MET A 1 -4.76 -8.83 27.30
CA MET A 1 -3.71 -7.86 26.91
C MET A 1 -4.10 -7.24 25.58
N GLY A 2 -4.29 -5.92 25.51
CA GLY A 2 -4.76 -5.24 24.30
C GLY A 2 -3.70 -5.24 23.19
N LYS A 3 -4.12 -5.50 21.95
CA LYS A 3 -3.26 -5.44 20.76
C LYS A 3 -2.78 -3.98 20.58
N LEU A 4 -1.47 -3.73 20.67
CA LEU A 4 -0.92 -2.40 20.49
C LEU A 4 -1.10 -1.96 19.02
N VAL A 5 -2.04 -1.04 18.77
CA VAL A 5 -2.24 -0.46 17.43
C VAL A 5 -1.33 0.75 17.30
N LYS A 6 -0.31 0.67 16.43
CA LYS A 6 0.52 1.82 16.08
C LYS A 6 -0.08 2.54 14.88
N PHE A 7 -0.50 3.77 15.08
CA PHE A 7 -1.00 4.63 14.01
C PHE A 7 0.16 5.30 13.26
N ARG A 8 0.01 5.45 11.95
CA ARG A 8 0.91 6.22 11.10
C ARG A 8 0.07 7.06 10.16
N SER A 9 0.35 8.36 10.14
CA SER A 9 -0.28 9.28 9.19
C SER A 9 0.54 9.31 7.92
N LEU A 10 -0.14 9.22 6.78
CA LEU A 10 0.46 9.34 5.45
C LEU A 10 -0.31 10.41 4.69
N THR A 11 0.41 11.15 3.87
CA THR A 11 -0.18 12.17 2.99
C THR A 11 -0.36 11.58 1.59
N ILE A 12 -1.56 11.70 1.04
CA ILE A 12 -1.80 11.42 -0.38
C ILE A 12 -1.11 12.52 -1.17
N GLN A 13 -0.17 12.13 -2.02
CA GLN A 13 0.56 13.03 -2.91
C GLN A 13 -0.08 13.02 -4.29
N GLU A 14 0.03 14.11 -5.04
CA GLU A 14 -0.25 14.10 -6.46
C GLU A 14 1.00 13.72 -7.24
N LYS A 15 0.85 12.80 -8.21
CA LYS A 15 1.91 12.50 -9.18
C LYS A 15 1.42 12.79 -10.57
N THR A 16 2.40 12.94 -11.45
CA THR A 16 2.19 13.13 -12.88
C THR A 16 2.78 11.96 -13.64
N ARG A 17 2.06 11.50 -14.68
CA ARG A 17 2.62 10.63 -15.71
C ARG A 17 2.41 11.25 -17.09
N ASN A 18 3.47 11.24 -17.90
CA ASN A 18 3.39 11.59 -19.31
C ASN A 18 2.91 10.35 -20.09
N ARG A 19 1.84 10.50 -20.87
CA ARG A 19 1.34 9.48 -21.79
C ARG A 19 1.87 9.73 -23.21
N LYS A 20 1.52 8.84 -24.15
CA LYS A 20 1.77 9.08 -25.58
C LYS A 20 1.12 10.41 -26.00
N TYR A 21 1.71 11.10 -26.96
CA TYR A 21 1.25 12.41 -27.47
C TYR A 21 1.28 13.57 -26.46
N ASN A 22 2.24 13.59 -25.52
CA ASN A 22 2.44 14.67 -24.54
C ASN A 22 1.25 14.96 -23.60
N GLU A 23 0.27 14.05 -23.52
CA GLU A 23 -0.80 14.19 -22.55
C GLU A 23 -0.28 13.95 -21.14
N ARG A 24 -0.40 14.98 -20.30
CA ARG A 24 0.01 14.97 -18.89
C ARG A 24 -1.19 14.56 -18.04
N THR A 25 -1.13 13.40 -17.38
CA THR A 25 -2.18 12.95 -16.45
C THR A 25 -1.70 13.11 -15.01
N PHE A 26 -2.54 13.75 -14.19
CA PHE A 26 -2.36 13.85 -12.74
C PHE A 26 -3.17 12.76 -12.04
N TYR A 27 -2.62 12.18 -10.97
CA TYR A 27 -3.29 11.14 -10.20
C TYR A 27 -2.79 11.08 -8.76
N PRO A 28 -3.65 10.68 -7.81
CA PRO A 28 -3.26 10.52 -6.41
C PRO A 28 -2.32 9.33 -6.25
N THR A 29 -1.34 9.46 -5.35
CA THR A 29 -0.40 8.41 -4.98
C THR A 29 -0.21 8.39 -3.47
N LEU A 30 -0.27 7.19 -2.88
CA LEU A 30 0.10 6.95 -1.49
C LEU A 30 1.40 6.15 -1.44
N ARG A 31 2.38 6.58 -0.65
CA ARG A 31 3.66 5.87 -0.45
C ARG A 31 3.76 5.34 0.96
N ILE A 32 4.01 4.04 1.09
CA ILE A 32 4.18 3.35 2.38
C ILE A 32 5.61 2.83 2.43
N GLU A 33 6.40 3.32 3.39
CA GLU A 33 7.82 2.96 3.50
C GLU A 33 8.33 3.00 4.94
N GLY A 34 9.47 2.31 5.15
CA GLY A 34 10.19 2.27 6.42
C GLY A 34 10.34 0.88 7.01
N ASN A 35 11.27 0.73 7.95
CA ASN A 35 11.60 -0.55 8.61
C ASN A 35 10.42 -1.19 9.34
N TRP A 36 9.39 -0.40 9.67
CA TRP A 36 8.18 -0.90 10.32
C TRP A 36 7.38 -1.86 9.44
N LEU A 37 7.52 -1.81 8.11
CA LEU A 37 6.90 -2.78 7.21
C LEU A 37 7.46 -4.19 7.45
N LYS A 38 8.79 -4.30 7.56
CA LYS A 38 9.45 -5.57 7.93
C LYS A 38 9.05 -6.03 9.33
N GLN A 39 9.00 -5.11 10.29
CA GLN A 39 8.54 -5.42 11.66
C GLN A 39 7.07 -5.90 11.69
N ALA A 40 6.25 -5.42 10.76
CA ALA A 40 4.86 -5.88 10.57
C ALA A 40 4.77 -7.16 9.73
N GLY A 41 5.90 -7.76 9.32
CA GLY A 41 5.96 -9.02 8.60
C GLY A 41 5.86 -8.92 7.08
N PHE A 42 5.92 -7.72 6.50
CA PHE A 42 5.98 -7.51 5.05
C PHE A 42 7.43 -7.51 4.58
N ASN A 43 7.77 -8.44 3.68
CA ASN A 43 9.11 -8.54 3.12
C ASN A 43 9.19 -7.98 1.71
N SER A 44 10.41 -7.59 1.31
CA SER A 44 10.68 -7.22 -0.08
C SER A 44 10.33 -8.38 -1.01
N PHE A 45 9.83 -8.04 -2.20
CA PHE A 45 9.43 -9.00 -3.24
C PHE A 45 8.24 -9.92 -2.87
N GLU A 46 7.54 -9.66 -1.75
CA GLU A 46 6.28 -10.33 -1.45
C GLU A 46 5.11 -9.65 -2.18
N THR A 47 4.22 -10.45 -2.75
CA THR A 47 2.90 -9.99 -3.19
C THR A 47 2.01 -9.78 -1.97
N VAL A 48 1.32 -8.64 -1.94
CA VAL A 48 0.32 -8.31 -0.91
C VAL A 48 -1.06 -8.18 -1.57
N ILE A 49 -2.09 -8.37 -0.77
CA ILE A 49 -3.48 -8.14 -1.17
C ILE A 49 -3.88 -6.76 -0.68
N LEU A 50 -4.49 -5.97 -1.57
CA LEU A 50 -5.07 -4.68 -1.25
C LEU A 50 -6.58 -4.78 -1.46
N THR A 51 -7.36 -4.55 -0.40
CA THR A 51 -8.82 -4.44 -0.48
C THR A 51 -9.25 -3.00 -0.23
N VAL A 52 -10.26 -2.54 -0.97
CA VAL A 52 -10.86 -1.21 -0.84
C VAL A 52 -12.34 -1.38 -0.56
N GLU A 53 -12.77 -0.97 0.63
CA GLU A 53 -14.18 -1.06 1.02
C GLU A 53 -14.51 0.04 2.03
N GLN A 54 -15.68 0.68 1.90
CA GLN A 54 -16.19 1.66 2.88
C GLN A 54 -15.19 2.77 3.24
N GLY A 55 -14.46 3.30 2.25
CA GLY A 55 -13.46 4.36 2.47
C GLY A 55 -12.19 3.89 3.18
N LYS A 56 -11.98 2.58 3.31
CA LYS A 56 -10.79 1.97 3.91
C LYS A 56 -9.96 1.27 2.86
N ILE A 57 -8.65 1.41 2.97
CA ILE A 57 -7.68 0.59 2.23
C ILE A 57 -7.04 -0.33 3.26
N VAL A 58 -7.19 -1.64 3.06
CA VAL A 58 -6.57 -2.65 3.92
C VAL A 58 -5.52 -3.39 3.11
N ILE A 59 -4.29 -3.43 3.63
CA ILE A 59 -3.17 -4.15 3.03
C ILE A 59 -2.89 -5.36 3.90
N SER A 60 -2.97 -6.54 3.30
CA SER A 60 -2.81 -7.82 3.97
C SER A 60 -1.77 -8.67 3.23
N LYS A 61 -1.09 -9.55 3.95
CA LYS A 61 -0.28 -10.60 3.30
C LYS A 61 -1.18 -11.53 2.51
N THR A 62 -0.71 -12.00 1.36
CA THR A 62 -1.37 -13.12 0.68
C THR A 62 -1.35 -14.35 1.58
N PRO A 63 -2.48 -15.04 1.79
CA PRO A 63 -2.50 -16.31 2.49
C PRO A 63 -1.51 -17.29 1.84
N GLN A 64 -0.65 -17.93 2.63
CA GLN A 64 0.35 -18.87 2.12
C GLN A 64 -0.24 -20.07 1.35
N ASN A 65 -1.55 -20.33 1.49
CA ASN A 65 -2.23 -21.52 0.94
C ASN A 65 -3.00 -21.30 -0.38
N GLN A 66 -2.65 -20.28 -1.18
CA GLN A 66 -3.28 -20.07 -2.51
C GLN A 66 -2.26 -20.00 -3.66
N ARG A 67 -1.10 -20.64 -3.51
CA ARG A 67 -0.29 -21.02 -4.66
C ARG A 67 -0.78 -22.38 -5.15
N ALA A 68 -1.83 -22.35 -5.97
CA ALA A 68 -2.16 -23.46 -6.87
C ALA A 68 -1.04 -23.61 -7.92
#